data_AF-A0A7W9CMU8-F1
#
_entry.id   AF-A0A7W9CMU8-F1
#
_cell.length_a   1.000
_cell.length_b   1.000
_cell.length_c   1.000
_cell.angle_alpha   90.00
_cell.angle_beta   90.00
_cell.angle_gamma   90.00
#
_symmetry.space_group_name_H-M   'P 1'
#
loop_
_entity.id
_entity.type
_entity.pdbx_description
1 polymer ?
#
loop_
_entity_poly.entity_id
_entity_poly.type
_entity_poly.pdbx_seq_one_letter_code
_entity_poly.pdbx_strand_id
1 'polypeptide(L)'
;MHTDKSGDCWVFTGSGQVYGKLDVKGRSVSAHRLAYESANGPVPAGQVVRHKCDNTKCVRPSHLELGTHADNSRDMTKRERQARGERQGSAKLTESQVLEIRSIAATGSVKHSLIAKRFGVSQAQIGHIVTGRRWKYLLNQSEKEVA
;
A
#
# COMPACT_ATOMS: atom_id res chain seq x y z
N MET A 1 16.24 1.73 -24.66
CA MET A 1 15.36 2.03 -23.51
C MET A 1 15.98 3.20 -22.76
N HIS A 2 15.26 4.31 -22.56
CA HIS A 2 15.79 5.47 -21.84
C HIS A 2 15.89 5.16 -20.34
N THR A 3 17.12 5.03 -19.84
CA THR A 3 17.40 4.64 -18.46
C THR A 3 18.58 5.41 -17.92
N ASP A 4 18.42 5.98 -16.73
CA ASP A 4 19.54 6.45 -15.92
C ASP A 4 20.15 5.27 -15.17
N LYS A 5 21.47 5.10 -15.26
CA LYS A 5 22.24 4.01 -14.63
C LYS A 5 23.28 4.53 -13.64
N SER A 6 23.21 5.79 -13.24
CA SER A 6 24.17 6.44 -12.35
C SER A 6 24.17 5.85 -10.93
N GLY A 7 23.08 5.22 -10.50
CA GLY A 7 22.93 4.61 -9.19
C GLY A 7 22.80 3.08 -9.21
N ASP A 8 22.60 2.52 -8.01
CA ASP A 8 22.37 1.09 -7.81
C ASP A 8 21.09 0.59 -8.53
N CYS A 9 20.07 1.43 -8.61
CA CYS A 9 18.90 1.19 -9.47
C CYS A 9 19.10 1.80 -10.86
N TRP A 10 18.78 1.04 -11.91
CA TRP A 10 18.67 1.61 -13.25
C TRP A 10 17.26 2.16 -13.43
N VAL A 11 17.10 3.48 -13.37
CA VAL A 11 15.79 4.14 -13.35
C VAL A 11 15.33 4.38 -14.78
N PHE A 12 14.18 3.82 -15.13
CA PHE A 12 13.51 4.11 -16.39
C PHE A 12 12.92 5.53 -16.37
N THR A 13 13.31 6.35 -17.34
CA THR A 13 12.93 7.78 -17.44
C THR A 13 11.84 8.04 -18.48
N GLY A 14 11.29 7.00 -19.11
CA GLY A 14 10.17 7.12 -20.04
C GLY A 14 8.80 7.27 -19.36
N SER A 15 7.73 6.96 -20.10
CA SER A 15 6.36 7.17 -19.63
C SER A 15 5.95 6.21 -18.51
N GLY A 16 4.97 6.63 -17.70
CA GLY A 16 4.42 5.84 -16.60
C GLY A 16 4.64 6.47 -15.23
N GLN A 17 3.54 6.67 -14.49
CA GLN A 17 3.57 7.36 -13.20
C GLN A 17 4.20 6.49 -12.10
N VAL A 18 3.68 5.28 -11.91
CA VAL A 18 4.17 4.35 -10.87
C VAL A 18 5.18 3.37 -11.46
N TYR A 19 4.80 2.68 -12.53
CA TYR A 19 5.68 1.76 -13.26
C TYR A 19 6.08 2.37 -14.59
N GLY A 20 7.34 2.20 -14.98
CA GLY A 20 7.79 2.49 -16.34
C GLY A 20 7.00 1.67 -17.36
N LYS A 21 6.50 2.32 -18.40
CA LYS A 21 5.75 1.71 -19.50
C LYS A 21 6.42 2.02 -20.83
N LEU A 22 6.28 1.09 -21.76
CA LEU A 22 6.73 1.21 -23.14
C LEU A 22 5.56 0.82 -24.05
N ASP A 23 5.45 1.47 -25.20
CA ASP A 23 4.61 0.97 -26.27
C ASP A 23 5.43 0.01 -27.13
N VAL A 24 4.95 -1.24 -27.27
CA VAL A 24 5.54 -2.24 -28.15
C VAL A 24 4.45 -2.74 -29.07
N LYS A 25 4.51 -2.34 -30.35
CA LYS A 25 3.54 -2.71 -31.40
C LYS A 25 2.09 -2.34 -31.02
N GLY A 26 1.88 -1.15 -30.44
CA GLY A 26 0.56 -0.67 -30.01
C GLY A 26 0.05 -1.29 -28.71
N ARG A 27 0.91 -2.02 -27.97
CA ARG A 27 0.58 -2.59 -26.66
C ARG A 27 1.45 -1.94 -25.59
N SER A 28 0.81 -1.45 -24.53
CA SER A 28 1.51 -0.96 -23.35
C SER A 28 2.09 -2.12 -22.54
N VAL A 29 3.41 -2.21 -22.48
CA VAL A 29 4.16 -3.21 -21.71
C VAL A 29 4.94 -2.54 -20.59
N SER A 30 5.10 -3.23 -19.45
CA SER A 30 5.88 -2.73 -18.33
C SER A 30 7.38 -2.82 -18.64
N ALA A 31 8.11 -1.72 -18.43
CA ALA A 31 9.53 -1.60 -18.74
C ALA A 31 10.39 -2.60 -17.96
N HIS A 32 10.08 -2.86 -16.68
CA HIS A 32 10.82 -3.83 -15.87
C HIS A 32 10.63 -5.27 -16.38
N ARG A 33 9.43 -5.63 -16.84
CA ARG A 33 9.18 -6.95 -17.43
C ARG A 33 9.97 -7.14 -18.70
N LEU A 34 9.98 -6.14 -19.59
CA LEU A 34 10.75 -6.20 -20.82
C LEU A 34 12.26 -6.32 -20.52
N ALA A 35 12.75 -5.60 -19.51
CA ALA A 35 14.14 -5.70 -19.07
C ALA A 35 14.49 -7.07 -18.49
N TYR A 36 13.59 -7.68 -17.73
CA TYR A 36 13.75 -9.06 -17.25
C TYR A 36 13.78 -10.04 -18.42
N GLU A 37 12.81 -9.96 -19.34
CA GLU A 37 12.68 -10.86 -20.49
C GLU A 37 13.88 -10.77 -21.43
N SER A 38 14.44 -9.56 -21.61
CA SER A 38 15.63 -9.34 -22.43
C SER A 38 16.90 -9.97 -21.84
N ALA A 39 16.97 -10.13 -20.51
CA ALA A 39 18.15 -10.63 -19.82
C ALA A 39 18.06 -12.13 -19.46
N ASN A 40 16.85 -12.63 -19.18
CA ASN A 40 16.63 -13.98 -18.63
C ASN A 40 15.71 -14.85 -19.51
N GLY A 41 15.12 -14.29 -20.56
CA GLY A 41 14.12 -14.99 -21.39
C GLY A 41 12.68 -14.81 -20.89
N PRO A 42 11.71 -15.47 -21.55
CA PRO A 42 10.29 -15.22 -21.34
C PRO A 42 9.84 -15.52 -19.90
N VAL A 43 8.95 -14.66 -19.37
CA VAL A 43 8.31 -14.89 -18.06
C VAL A 43 7.36 -16.09 -18.16
N PRO A 44 7.54 -17.15 -17.36
CA PRO A 44 6.65 -18.31 -17.37
C PRO A 44 5.19 -17.94 -17.05
N ALA A 45 4.24 -18.71 -17.60
CA ALA A 45 2.82 -18.51 -17.32
C ALA A 45 2.53 -18.59 -15.80
N GLY A 46 1.70 -17.68 -15.30
CA GLY A 46 1.35 -17.59 -13.88
C GLY A 46 2.41 -16.90 -12.99
N GLN A 47 3.55 -16.49 -13.56
CA GLN A 47 4.58 -15.75 -12.83
C GLN A 47 4.54 -14.25 -13.12
N VAL A 48 5.03 -13.47 -12.15
CA VAL A 48 5.17 -12.03 -12.21
C VAL A 48 6.61 -11.63 -11.93
N VAL A 49 7.06 -10.55 -12.56
CA VAL A 49 8.37 -9.94 -12.27
C VAL A 49 8.20 -8.99 -11.09
N ARG A 50 9.05 -9.16 -10.08
CA ARG A 50 9.04 -8.43 -8.81
C ARG A 50 10.34 -7.66 -8.60
N HIS A 51 10.27 -6.56 -7.86
CA HIS A 51 11.43 -5.76 -7.48
C HIS A 51 11.96 -6.15 -6.10
N LYS A 52 13.26 -6.46 -6.04
CA LYS A 52 14.01 -6.61 -4.79
C LYS A 52 14.29 -5.26 -4.12
N CYS A 53 14.50 -4.21 -4.94
CA CYS A 53 14.99 -2.90 -4.52
C CYS A 53 13.89 -1.86 -4.23
N ASP A 54 12.61 -2.25 -4.29
CA ASP A 54 11.47 -1.38 -3.97
C ASP A 54 11.32 -0.09 -4.80
N ASN A 55 12.06 0.01 -5.90
CA ASN A 55 11.94 1.08 -6.87
C ASN A 55 11.16 0.58 -8.09
N THR A 56 9.91 1.02 -8.22
CA THR A 56 8.98 0.59 -9.28
C THR A 56 9.41 1.00 -10.69
N LYS A 57 10.30 1.98 -10.82
CA LYS A 57 10.91 2.40 -12.09
C LYS A 57 12.25 1.72 -12.36
N CYS A 58 12.74 0.88 -11.45
CA CYS A 58 13.98 0.13 -11.67
C CYS A 58 13.79 -0.94 -12.75
N VAL A 59 14.77 -1.01 -13.65
CA VAL A 59 14.83 -1.99 -14.75
C VAL A 59 16.14 -2.77 -14.77
N ARG A 60 16.93 -2.70 -13.69
CA ARG A 60 18.19 -3.46 -13.56
C ARG A 60 17.86 -4.94 -13.40
N PRO A 61 18.28 -5.85 -14.30
CA PRO A 61 17.89 -7.27 -14.23
C PRO A 61 18.25 -7.96 -12.92
N SER A 62 19.37 -7.63 -12.29
CA SER A 62 19.76 -8.19 -10.99
C SER A 62 18.83 -7.81 -9.82
N HIS A 63 18.05 -6.73 -9.98
CA HIS A 63 17.05 -6.28 -9.00
C HIS A 63 15.66 -6.84 -9.27
N LEU A 64 15.52 -7.64 -10.33
CA LEU A 64 14.28 -8.26 -10.73
C LEU A 64 14.33 -9.76 -10.43
N GLU A 65 13.20 -10.29 -9.99
CA GLU A 65 13.03 -11.73 -9.76
C GLU A 65 11.65 -12.18 -10.22
N LEU A 66 11.54 -13.46 -10.52
CA LEU A 66 10.25 -14.09 -10.73
C LEU A 66 9.62 -14.49 -9.40
N GLY A 67 8.30 -14.43 -9.35
CA GLY A 67 7.53 -15.03 -8.28
C GLY A 67 6.08 -15.17 -8.69
N THR A 68 5.26 -15.58 -7.74
CA THR A 68 3.81 -15.69 -7.91
C THR A 68 3.11 -14.43 -7.42
N HIS A 69 1.83 -14.28 -7.77
CA HIS A 69 0.98 -13.26 -7.14
C HIS A 69 0.95 -13.42 -5.61
N ALA A 70 0.98 -14.65 -5.10
CA ALA A 70 1.03 -14.91 -3.67
C ALA A 70 2.33 -14.42 -3.04
N ASP A 71 3.47 -14.58 -3.73
CA ASP A 71 4.74 -13.98 -3.30
C ASP A 71 4.62 -12.45 -3.21
N ASN A 72 4.08 -11.80 -4.24
CA ASN A 72 3.90 -10.34 -4.23
C ASN A 72 3.01 -9.86 -3.07
N SER A 73 1.93 -10.59 -2.76
CA SER A 73 1.08 -10.30 -1.59
C SER A 73 1.81 -10.51 -0.27
N ARG A 74 2.69 -11.53 -0.17
CA ARG A 74 3.56 -11.74 0.99
C ARG A 74 4.55 -10.60 1.17
N ASP A 75 5.18 -10.13 0.10
CA ASP A 75 6.10 -8.99 0.12
C ASP A 75 5.43 -7.71 0.61
N MET A 76 4.24 -7.41 0.08
CA MET A 76 3.44 -6.27 0.54
C MET A 76 3.20 -6.35 2.06
N THR A 77 2.94 -7.57 2.56
CA THR A 77 2.69 -7.81 3.98
C THR A 77 3.95 -7.66 4.82
N LYS A 78 5.05 -8.29 4.40
CA LYS A 78 6.35 -8.20 5.07
C LYS A 78 6.87 -6.76 5.12
N ARG A 79 6.56 -5.95 4.12
CA ARG A 79 6.97 -4.54 4.01
C ARG A 79 5.93 -3.56 4.55
N GLU A 80 4.88 -4.05 5.24
CA GLU A 80 3.83 -3.26 5.88
C GLU A 80 3.14 -2.23 4.95
N ARG A 81 3.05 -2.56 3.65
CA ARG A 81 2.50 -1.65 2.63
C ARG A 81 1.00 -1.76 2.45
N GLN A 82 0.33 -2.64 3.21
CA GLN A 82 -1.10 -2.73 3.11
C GLN A 82 -1.72 -1.35 3.40
N ALA A 83 -2.73 -1.00 2.61
CA ALA A 83 -3.57 0.13 2.94
C ALA A 83 -4.20 -0.13 4.31
N ARG A 84 -4.12 0.86 5.20
CA ARG A 84 -4.72 0.82 6.53
C ARG A 84 -5.30 2.18 6.85
N GLY A 85 -6.32 2.19 7.69
CA GLY A 85 -6.98 3.42 8.11
C GLY A 85 -7.49 4.22 6.92
N GLU A 86 -7.13 5.50 6.86
CA GLU A 86 -7.52 6.44 5.79
C GLU A 86 -7.05 6.03 4.40
N ARG A 87 -5.91 5.32 4.31
CA ARG A 87 -5.39 4.85 3.02
C ARG A 87 -6.26 3.75 2.40
N GLN A 88 -7.18 3.17 3.16
CA GLN A 88 -8.12 2.19 2.63
C GLN A 88 -9.17 2.90 1.77
N GLY A 89 -9.31 2.51 0.50
CA GLY A 89 -10.23 3.19 -0.43
C GLY A 89 -11.71 3.18 -0.03
N SER A 90 -12.10 2.33 0.92
CA SER A 90 -13.46 2.28 1.50
C SER A 90 -13.53 2.88 2.91
N ALA A 91 -12.51 3.61 3.35
CA ALA A 91 -12.50 4.25 4.66
C ALA A 91 -13.58 5.34 4.72
N LYS A 92 -14.42 5.28 5.75
CA LYS A 92 -15.44 6.29 6.04
C LYS A 92 -15.01 7.31 7.11
N LEU A 93 -13.88 7.05 7.76
CA LEU A 93 -13.41 7.81 8.90
C LEU A 93 -11.94 8.17 8.72
N THR A 94 -11.56 9.32 9.25
CA THR A 94 -10.18 9.79 9.40
C THR A 94 -9.56 9.32 10.72
N GLU A 95 -8.24 9.35 10.83
CA GLU A 95 -7.49 9.10 12.07
C GLU A 95 -7.95 10.07 13.16
N SER A 96 -8.09 11.36 12.80
CA SER A 96 -8.61 12.39 13.71
C SER A 96 -10.03 12.10 14.20
N GLN A 97 -10.95 11.71 13.30
CA GLN A 97 -12.32 11.32 13.69
C GLN A 97 -12.32 10.08 14.60
N VAL A 98 -11.40 9.13 14.37
CA VAL A 98 -11.28 7.94 15.22
C VAL A 98 -10.79 8.29 16.62
N LEU A 99 -9.83 9.22 16.74
CA LEU A 99 -9.38 9.74 18.03
C LEU A 99 -10.51 10.51 18.74
N GLU A 100 -11.27 11.33 18.02
CA GLU A 100 -12.44 12.03 18.54
C GLU A 100 -13.52 11.06 19.05
N ILE A 101 -13.84 10.02 18.26
CA ILE A 101 -14.78 8.95 18.66
C ILE A 101 -14.35 8.30 19.97
N ARG A 102 -13.06 7.97 20.11
CA ARG A 102 -12.51 7.36 21.34
C ARG A 102 -12.60 8.31 22.52
N SER A 103 -12.27 9.59 22.34
CA SER A 103 -12.38 10.61 23.38
C SER A 103 -13.83 10.76 23.86
N ILE A 104 -14.80 10.88 22.94
CA ILE A 104 -16.23 10.97 23.27
C ILE A 104 -16.68 9.71 24.02
N ALA A 105 -16.30 8.52 23.55
CA ALA A 105 -16.70 7.26 24.18
C ALA A 105 -16.08 7.06 25.57
N ALA A 106 -14.85 7.53 25.79
CA ALA A 106 -14.16 7.44 27.08
C ALA A 106 -14.87 8.24 28.19
N THR A 107 -15.64 9.28 27.83
CA THR A 107 -16.47 10.01 28.80
C THR A 107 -17.58 9.16 29.42
N GLY A 108 -17.97 8.04 28.78
CA GLY A 108 -19.10 7.19 29.20
C GLY A 108 -20.49 7.82 29.05
N SER A 109 -20.58 9.11 28.72
CA SER A 109 -21.83 9.89 28.73
C SER A 109 -22.65 9.79 27.45
N VAL A 110 -22.05 9.34 26.34
CA VAL A 110 -22.70 9.33 25.02
C VAL A 110 -22.87 7.91 24.52
N LYS A 111 -24.11 7.53 24.20
CA LYS A 111 -24.42 6.22 23.61
C LYS A 111 -23.74 6.07 22.25
N HIS A 112 -23.18 4.90 21.96
CA HIS A 112 -22.54 4.59 20.67
C HIS A 112 -23.44 4.84 19.46
N SER A 113 -24.77 4.73 19.58
CA SER A 113 -25.72 5.04 18.52
C SER A 113 -25.74 6.52 18.12
N LEU A 114 -25.57 7.44 19.09
CA LEU A 114 -25.50 8.87 18.83
C LEU A 114 -24.16 9.25 18.18
N ILE A 115 -23.06 8.66 18.66
CA ILE A 115 -21.73 8.80 18.05
C ILE A 115 -21.78 8.30 16.59
N ALA A 116 -22.36 7.12 16.37
CA ALA A 116 -22.53 6.54 15.04
C ALA A 116 -23.29 7.48 14.08
N LYS A 117 -24.41 8.06 14.52
CA LYS A 117 -25.19 9.03 13.74
C LYS A 117 -24.37 10.28 13.39
N ARG A 118 -23.59 10.80 14.34
CA ARG A 118 -22.73 11.98 14.12
C ARG A 118 -21.68 11.76 13.03
N PHE A 119 -21.07 10.57 12.99
CA PHE A 119 -20.00 10.26 12.05
C PHE A 119 -20.45 9.46 10.81
N GLY A 120 -21.75 9.24 10.62
CA GLY A 120 -22.29 8.55 9.44
C GLY A 120 -21.86 7.07 9.33
N VAL A 121 -21.62 6.40 10.46
CA VAL A 121 -21.18 5.00 10.53
C VAL A 121 -22.15 4.15 11.35
N SER A 122 -21.96 2.83 11.38
CA SER A 122 -22.79 1.95 12.20
C SER A 122 -22.37 1.95 13.68
N GLN A 123 -23.32 1.69 14.58
CA GLN A 123 -23.02 1.52 16.01
C GLN A 123 -21.98 0.41 16.26
N ALA A 124 -22.06 -0.69 15.49
CA ALA A 124 -21.07 -1.77 15.56
C ALA A 124 -19.67 -1.28 15.18
N GLN A 125 -19.54 -0.41 14.18
CA GLN A 125 -18.26 0.19 13.79
C GLN A 125 -17.69 1.06 14.93
N ILE A 126 -18.52 1.85 15.61
CA ILE A 126 -18.10 2.60 16.81
C ILE A 126 -17.60 1.64 17.89
N GLY A 127 -18.34 0.58 18.21
CA GLY A 127 -17.91 -0.42 19.19
C GLY A 127 -16.56 -1.06 18.86
N HIS A 128 -16.31 -1.38 17.60
CA HIS A 128 -15.01 -1.91 17.15
C HIS A 128 -13.86 -0.89 17.24
N ILE A 129 -14.14 0.40 17.05
CA ILE A 129 -13.16 1.47 17.21
C ILE A 129 -12.78 1.67 18.68
N VAL A 130 -13.80 1.72 19.55
CA VAL A 130 -13.64 1.91 21.00
C VAL A 130 -12.90 0.73 21.64
N THR A 131 -13.24 -0.50 21.25
CA THR A 131 -12.57 -1.72 21.75
C THR A 131 -11.21 -2.00 21.10
N GLY A 132 -10.73 -1.14 20.20
CA GLY A 132 -9.43 -1.31 19.56
C GLY A 132 -9.36 -2.43 18.50
N ARG A 133 -10.48 -3.10 18.20
CA ARG A 133 -10.57 -4.11 17.12
C ARG A 133 -10.33 -3.49 15.73
N ARG A 134 -10.64 -2.21 15.57
CA ARG A 134 -10.26 -1.40 14.40
C ARG A 134 -9.37 -0.24 14.82
N TRP A 135 -8.53 0.21 13.87
CA TRP A 135 -7.57 1.31 14.09
C TRP A 135 -6.64 1.05 15.29
N LYS A 136 -6.20 -0.21 15.47
CA LYS A 136 -5.36 -0.65 16.58
C LYS A 136 -4.04 0.15 16.67
N TYR A 137 -3.46 0.52 15.53
CA TYR A 137 -2.20 1.26 15.48
C TYR A 137 -2.28 2.66 16.10
N LEU A 138 -3.47 3.27 16.15
CA LEU A 138 -3.68 4.56 16.81
C LEU A 138 -3.73 4.45 18.34
N LEU A 139 -3.84 3.23 18.91
CA LEU A 139 -3.76 3.05 20.37
C LEU A 139 -2.33 3.29 20.90
N ASN A 140 -1.33 3.02 20.06
CA ASN A 140 0.08 3.10 20.45
C ASN A 140 0.69 4.49 20.15
N GLN A 141 -0.09 5.42 19.60
CA GLN A 141 0.37 6.77 19.26
C GLN A 141 0.10 7.78 20.37
N SER A 142 -0.94 7.57 21.19
CA SER A 142 -1.25 8.43 22.35
C SER A 142 -0.18 8.41 23.45
N GLU A 143 0.75 7.44 23.43
CA GLU A 143 1.87 7.37 24.37
C GLU A 143 3.09 8.18 23.90
N LYS A 144 3.16 8.59 22.62
CA LYS A 144 4.33 9.26 22.04
C LYS A 144 4.22 10.78 21.97
N GLU A 145 3.06 11.36 22.23
CA GLU A 145 2.85 12.82 22.24
C GLU A 145 2.96 13.43 23.67
N VAL A 146 3.31 12.62 24.67
CA VAL A 146 3.50 13.05 26.08
C VAL A 146 4.96 12.88 26.55
N ALA A 147 5.90 12.65 25.62
CA ALA A 147 7.34 12.59 25.87
C ALA A 147 8.07 13.65 25.05
#